data_AF-A0A4Y9P379-F1
#
_entry.id   AF-A0A4Y9P379-F1
#
_cell.length_a   1.000
_cell.length_b   1.000
_cell.length_c   1.000
_cell.angle_alpha   90.00
_cell.angle_beta   90.00
_cell.angle_gamma   90.00
#
_symmetry.space_group_name_H-M   'P 1'
#
loop_
_entity.id
_entity.type
_entity.pdbx_description
1 polymer ?
#
loop_
_entity_poly.entity_id
_entity_poly.type
_entity_poly.pdbx_seq_one_letter_code
_entity_poly.pdbx_strand_id
1 'polypeptide(L)'
;MDGIGQPEAPYPPDGALPADGALPADGAPPADGEATAPPGKRRRIPWKRLALIGVVLITLGVFSLGVATGWALGSRSAGPSGETVTEVIAAPTDAAGGVPVLPDVRGLLLVDAQQAVVDAGLPVDVVETADAPSALAAGTVLRQDPVGGTTKVSKVTLYVSVPGAVPDLVGQTADDARTALLQLGAEFQQEQVFDPAAAEGTVLALDPAPGSPLTSMITVTVAGPAASIFLADLNPVEGGCSKDDTSINGTDFPNSLLCGASSYESTAAYLVDRVTTSLDMTVGISDDSDTDVSVRMVVLADGRPVASVDVGYGQSREISVPTSNVLRVEIQYSSTGEGSGRLALGNARVTGSPEGISSLDTQ
;
A
#
# COMPACT_ATOMS: atom_id res chain seq x y z
N MET A 1 -72.03 34.85 -10.75
CA MET A 1 -72.46 35.38 -9.44
C MET A 1 -71.19 35.49 -8.60
N ASP A 2 -70.30 36.45 -8.80
CA ASP A 2 -70.45 37.92 -8.99
C ASP A 2 -70.87 38.65 -7.72
N GLY A 3 -70.08 39.67 -7.34
CA GLY A 3 -70.13 40.43 -6.09
C GLY A 3 -68.70 40.61 -5.53
N ILE A 4 -67.77 41.31 -6.19
CA ILE A 4 -67.69 42.77 -6.43
C ILE A 4 -67.55 43.58 -5.13
N GLY A 5 -66.39 44.25 -4.96
CA GLY A 5 -66.05 45.04 -3.77
C GLY A 5 -64.60 45.57 -3.73
N GLN A 6 -64.12 46.17 -4.82
CA GLN A 6 -62.91 47.02 -4.88
C GLN A 6 -63.33 48.51 -4.90
N PRO A 7 -62.43 49.52 -4.86
CA PRO A 7 -61.01 49.55 -4.48
C PRO A 7 -60.67 50.71 -3.50
N GLU A 8 -59.41 50.85 -3.05
CA GLU A 8 -58.87 52.19 -2.72
C GLU A 8 -57.33 52.29 -2.83
N ALA A 9 -56.88 53.29 -3.60
CA ALA A 9 -55.52 53.84 -3.68
C ALA A 9 -55.66 55.24 -4.33
N PRO A 10 -54.90 56.27 -3.89
CA PRO A 10 -53.69 56.60 -4.66
C PRO A 10 -52.50 57.23 -3.87
N TYR A 11 -51.30 57.11 -4.45
CA TYR A 11 -50.10 57.99 -4.28
C TYR A 11 -50.36 59.38 -4.98
N PRO A 12 -49.42 60.35 -5.21
CA PRO A 12 -47.99 60.57 -4.88
C PRO A 12 -47.82 62.01 -4.23
N PRO A 13 -46.76 62.88 -4.41
CA PRO A 13 -45.47 62.76 -5.13
C PRO A 13 -44.17 63.41 -4.56
N ASP A 14 -43.06 62.91 -5.14
CA ASP A 14 -41.85 63.56 -5.69
C ASP A 14 -40.91 64.53 -4.92
N GLY A 15 -39.60 64.25 -5.12
CA GLY A 15 -38.57 65.25 -5.43
C GLY A 15 -37.30 65.20 -4.55
N ALA A 16 -36.07 65.30 -5.05
CA ALA A 16 -35.54 65.18 -6.43
C ALA A 16 -34.00 64.99 -6.39
N LEU A 17 -33.43 64.32 -7.40
CA LEU A 17 -32.04 64.53 -7.87
C LEU A 17 -32.08 65.59 -8.98
N PRO A 18 -31.07 66.47 -9.16
CA PRO A 18 -29.83 66.16 -9.92
C PRO A 18 -28.55 66.73 -9.22
N ALA A 19 -27.30 66.30 -9.46
CA ALA A 19 -26.48 66.26 -10.69
C ALA A 19 -26.15 67.65 -11.29
N ASP A 20 -24.88 68.08 -11.26
CA ASP A 20 -24.02 68.15 -12.48
C ASP A 20 -22.68 68.90 -12.31
N GLY A 21 -21.69 68.43 -13.08
CA GLY A 21 -20.62 69.24 -13.68
C GLY A 21 -19.32 69.47 -12.87
N ALA A 22 -18.17 69.67 -13.50
CA ALA A 22 -17.75 69.38 -14.89
C ALA A 22 -16.22 69.44 -14.97
N LEU A 23 -15.60 68.68 -15.89
CA LEU A 23 -14.24 68.96 -16.37
C LEU A 23 -14.26 70.13 -17.36
N PRO A 24 -13.14 70.85 -17.50
CA PRO A 24 -12.56 70.95 -18.85
C PRO A 24 -11.03 70.72 -18.87
N ALA A 25 -10.49 70.64 -20.08
CA ALA A 25 -9.12 70.22 -20.38
C ALA A 25 -8.21 71.35 -20.93
N ASP A 26 -6.96 70.96 -21.19
CA ASP A 26 -5.93 71.58 -22.04
C ASP A 26 -5.16 72.83 -21.59
N GLY A 27 -3.82 72.71 -21.61
CA GLY A 27 -2.84 73.78 -21.36
C GLY A 27 -1.41 73.24 -21.15
N ALA A 28 -0.56 73.31 -22.17
CA ALA A 28 0.82 72.78 -22.19
C ALA A 28 1.88 73.80 -21.68
N PRO A 29 3.19 73.44 -21.53
CA PRO A 29 4.10 73.99 -20.50
C PRO A 29 5.01 75.14 -21.01
N PRO A 30 5.88 75.77 -20.18
CA PRO A 30 7.19 75.21 -19.73
C PRO A 30 7.45 75.49 -18.20
N ALA A 31 8.61 75.26 -17.55
CA ALA A 31 9.96 74.80 -17.94
C ALA A 31 10.71 74.10 -16.77
N ASP A 32 11.81 73.40 -17.11
CA ASP A 32 13.11 73.22 -16.42
C ASP A 32 13.22 73.20 -14.87
N GLY A 33 13.63 72.03 -14.33
CA GLY A 33 13.94 71.78 -12.93
C GLY A 33 14.76 70.50 -12.75
N GLU A 34 16.06 70.58 -13.03
CA GLU A 34 17.03 69.47 -13.14
C GLU A 34 17.41 68.82 -11.80
N ALA A 35 17.36 67.48 -11.68
CA ALA A 35 18.28 66.66 -10.85
C ALA A 35 18.06 65.12 -10.97
N THR A 36 18.87 64.48 -11.82
CA THR A 36 19.54 63.17 -11.61
C THR A 36 18.87 62.01 -10.85
N ALA A 37 18.64 60.89 -11.57
CA ALA A 37 18.28 59.59 -10.99
C ALA A 37 19.49 58.77 -10.48
N PRO A 38 19.41 58.12 -9.30
CA PRO A 38 20.39 57.12 -8.84
C PRO A 38 20.07 55.68 -9.36
N PRO A 39 21.05 54.75 -9.33
CA PRO A 39 21.09 53.63 -10.28
C PRO A 39 20.31 52.36 -9.89
N GLY A 40 19.94 51.58 -10.91
CA GLY A 40 19.19 50.33 -10.77
C GLY A 40 19.90 49.25 -9.94
N LYS A 41 19.18 48.70 -8.95
CA LYS A 41 19.66 47.59 -8.11
C LYS A 41 19.73 46.29 -8.91
N ARG A 42 20.95 45.87 -9.28
CA ARG A 42 21.23 44.52 -9.81
C ARG A 42 20.78 43.45 -8.81
N ARG A 43 19.80 42.64 -9.19
CA ARG A 43 19.26 41.54 -8.36
C ARG A 43 20.29 40.41 -8.25
N ARG A 44 21.04 40.35 -7.13
CA ARG A 44 22.03 39.29 -6.87
C ARG A 44 21.35 37.94 -6.73
N ILE A 45 21.69 37.00 -7.62
CA ILE A 45 21.29 35.58 -7.53
C ILE A 45 22.17 34.91 -6.46
N PRO A 46 21.62 34.14 -5.50
CA PRO A 46 22.41 33.52 -4.44
C PRO A 46 23.37 32.45 -5.00
N TRP A 47 24.67 32.60 -4.73
CA TRP A 47 25.75 31.76 -5.27
C TRP A 47 25.57 30.25 -5.06
N LYS A 48 24.85 29.82 -4.02
CA LYS A 48 24.52 28.40 -3.80
C LYS A 48 23.78 27.74 -4.98
N ARG A 49 23.05 28.51 -5.82
CA ARG A 49 22.38 27.99 -7.03
C ARG A 49 23.26 27.96 -8.28
N LEU A 50 24.38 28.68 -8.31
CA LEU A 50 25.36 28.62 -9.40
C LEU A 50 26.36 27.46 -9.22
N ALA A 51 26.71 27.14 -7.98
CA ALA A 51 27.58 25.99 -7.67
C ALA A 51 26.97 24.65 -8.12
N LEU A 52 25.65 24.46 -7.97
CA LEU A 52 24.98 23.21 -8.33
C LEU A 52 24.99 22.95 -9.85
N ILE A 53 24.80 23.99 -10.66
CA ILE A 53 24.80 23.89 -12.13
C ILE A 53 26.20 23.54 -12.65
N GLY A 54 27.25 24.08 -12.02
CA GLY A 54 28.64 23.73 -12.34
C GLY A 54 28.96 22.25 -12.12
N VAL A 55 28.50 21.67 -11.00
CA VAL A 55 28.74 20.24 -10.69
C VAL A 55 27.98 19.32 -11.64
N VAL A 56 26.73 19.63 -11.99
CA VAL A 56 25.93 18.84 -12.94
C VAL A 56 26.52 18.85 -14.36
N LEU A 57 27.08 19.98 -14.81
CA LEU A 57 27.72 20.03 -16.13
C LEU A 57 29.08 19.33 -16.16
N ILE A 58 29.83 19.31 -15.05
CA ILE A 58 31.10 18.57 -14.96
C ILE A 58 30.85 17.05 -14.93
N THR A 59 29.83 16.55 -14.23
CA THR A 59 29.52 15.11 -14.23
C THR A 59 29.02 14.60 -15.59
N LEU A 60 28.23 15.39 -16.32
CA LEU A 60 27.79 15.07 -17.69
C LEU A 60 28.96 15.08 -18.70
N GLY A 61 29.95 15.95 -18.50
CA GLY A 61 31.18 15.99 -19.31
C GLY A 61 32.11 14.79 -19.09
N VAL A 62 32.22 14.28 -17.87
CA VAL A 62 33.05 13.09 -17.57
C VAL A 62 32.40 11.81 -18.11
N PHE A 63 31.07 11.69 -18.06
CA PHE A 63 30.37 10.50 -18.56
C PHE A 63 30.44 10.38 -20.09
N SER A 64 30.37 11.50 -20.83
CA SER A 64 30.44 11.52 -22.29
C SER A 64 31.85 11.19 -22.84
N LEU A 65 32.92 11.49 -22.10
CA LEU A 65 34.29 11.13 -22.49
C LEU A 65 34.62 9.63 -22.28
N GLY A 66 33.97 8.98 -21.31
CA GLY A 66 34.15 7.54 -21.03
C GLY A 66 33.53 6.63 -22.10
N VAL A 67 32.33 6.96 -22.59
CA VAL A 67 31.64 6.13 -23.60
C VAL A 67 32.35 6.16 -24.95
N ALA A 68 32.84 7.34 -25.39
CA ALA A 68 33.54 7.48 -26.66
C ALA A 68 34.90 6.76 -26.70
N THR A 69 35.64 6.75 -25.58
CA THR A 69 36.93 6.05 -25.48
C THR A 69 36.76 4.53 -25.33
N GLY A 70 35.72 4.07 -24.63
CA GLY A 70 35.37 2.64 -24.53
C GLY A 70 35.09 1.99 -25.88
N TRP A 71 34.26 2.61 -26.72
CA TRP A 71 33.96 2.09 -28.07
C TRP A 71 35.17 2.10 -29.02
N ALA A 72 36.05 3.09 -28.90
CA ALA A 72 37.23 3.24 -29.76
C ALA A 72 38.39 2.29 -29.40
N LEU A 73 38.39 1.67 -28.21
CA LEU A 73 39.34 0.61 -27.82
C LEU A 73 38.72 -0.80 -27.88
N GLY A 74 37.44 -0.97 -27.54
CA GLY A 74 36.77 -2.28 -27.59
C GLY A 74 36.70 -2.88 -29.00
N SER A 75 36.66 -2.04 -30.03
CA SER A 75 36.63 -2.41 -31.45
C SER A 75 37.96 -2.96 -32.00
N ARG A 76 39.01 -3.08 -31.18
CA ARG A 76 40.35 -3.57 -31.59
C ARG A 76 40.72 -4.93 -31.01
N SER A 77 39.86 -5.50 -30.17
CA SER A 77 39.98 -6.87 -29.67
C SER A 77 39.46 -7.90 -30.70
N ALA A 78 39.78 -7.70 -31.97
CA ALA A 78 39.79 -8.78 -32.95
C ALA A 78 41.01 -9.67 -32.60
N GLY A 79 40.82 -10.54 -31.60
CA GLY A 79 41.64 -11.74 -31.49
C GLY A 79 41.62 -12.47 -32.84
N PRO A 80 42.67 -13.23 -33.18
CA PRO A 80 42.67 -13.97 -34.44
C PRO A 80 41.37 -14.76 -34.53
N SER A 81 40.77 -14.76 -35.71
CA SER A 81 39.70 -15.69 -36.05
C SER A 81 40.27 -17.10 -35.96
N GLY A 82 40.29 -17.63 -34.73
CA GLY A 82 40.11 -19.04 -34.55
C GLY A 82 38.83 -19.35 -35.30
N GLU A 83 38.96 -20.17 -36.33
CA GLU A 83 37.81 -20.93 -36.79
C GLU A 83 37.17 -21.48 -35.52
N THR A 84 35.96 -21.03 -35.21
CA THR A 84 35.00 -21.97 -34.68
C THR A 84 34.85 -22.98 -35.80
N VAL A 85 35.78 -23.95 -35.80
CA VAL A 85 35.48 -25.31 -36.20
C VAL A 85 34.21 -25.58 -35.43
N THR A 86 33.10 -25.45 -36.13
CA THR A 86 31.86 -26.04 -35.67
C THR A 86 32.16 -27.52 -35.76
N GLU A 87 32.82 -28.03 -34.72
CA GLU A 87 32.64 -29.39 -34.27
C GLU A 87 31.18 -29.44 -33.85
N VAL A 88 30.34 -29.51 -34.89
CA VAL A 88 29.23 -30.42 -34.92
C VAL A 88 29.83 -31.68 -34.34
N ILE A 89 29.56 -31.89 -33.05
CA ILE A 89 29.61 -33.22 -32.47
C ILE A 89 28.53 -33.95 -33.27
N ALA A 90 28.95 -34.46 -34.44
CA ALA A 90 28.25 -35.51 -35.10
C ALA A 90 28.07 -36.56 -34.00
N ALA A 91 26.83 -36.97 -33.76
CA ALA A 91 26.56 -38.09 -32.87
C ALA A 91 27.59 -39.17 -33.22
N PRO A 92 28.46 -39.58 -32.28
CA PRO A 92 29.61 -40.38 -32.64
C PRO A 92 29.10 -41.66 -33.26
N THR A 93 29.27 -41.79 -34.57
CA THR A 93 29.00 -43.03 -35.31
C THR A 93 30.13 -44.05 -35.04
N ASP A 94 30.51 -44.13 -33.77
CA ASP A 94 31.39 -45.12 -33.18
C ASP A 94 30.50 -46.16 -32.51
N ALA A 95 30.04 -47.11 -33.33
CA ALA A 95 29.57 -48.39 -32.85
C ALA A 95 30.76 -49.21 -32.30
N ALA A 96 31.39 -48.73 -31.21
CA ALA A 96 32.60 -49.31 -30.62
C ALA A 96 32.84 -48.95 -29.13
N GLY A 97 32.01 -49.48 -28.22
CA GLY A 97 32.49 -49.85 -26.87
C GLY A 97 32.60 -48.76 -25.79
N GLY A 98 32.03 -47.57 -25.98
CA GLY A 98 31.86 -46.59 -24.90
C GLY A 98 30.90 -47.09 -23.79
N VAL A 99 31.11 -46.67 -22.54
CA VAL A 99 30.14 -46.94 -21.46
C VAL A 99 28.94 -46.01 -21.66
N PRO A 100 27.69 -46.52 -21.72
CA PRO A 100 26.50 -45.68 -21.89
C PRO A 100 26.37 -44.60 -20.81
N VAL A 101 25.98 -43.40 -21.23
CA VAL A 101 25.80 -42.21 -20.40
C VAL A 101 24.33 -41.83 -20.42
N LEU A 102 23.72 -41.62 -19.26
CA LEU A 102 22.32 -41.19 -19.16
C LEU A 102 22.15 -39.74 -19.66
N PRO A 103 21.33 -39.47 -20.69
CA PRO A 103 20.98 -38.10 -21.04
C PRO A 103 20.15 -37.40 -19.96
N ASP A 104 20.10 -36.07 -19.99
CA ASP A 104 19.09 -35.29 -19.26
C ASP A 104 17.84 -35.19 -20.16
N VAL A 105 16.75 -35.83 -19.72
CA VAL A 105 15.48 -35.94 -20.45
C VAL A 105 14.36 -35.13 -19.79
N ARG A 106 14.68 -34.29 -18.79
CA ARG A 106 13.72 -33.38 -18.16
C ARG A 106 13.16 -32.39 -19.18
N GLY A 107 11.86 -32.12 -19.11
CA GLY A 107 11.13 -31.28 -20.04
C GLY A 107 10.69 -31.97 -21.34
N LEU A 108 11.21 -33.16 -21.66
CA LEU A 108 10.72 -33.98 -22.77
C LEU A 108 9.40 -34.69 -22.40
N LEU A 109 8.61 -35.07 -23.41
CA LEU A 109 7.52 -36.01 -23.22
C LEU A 109 8.08 -37.42 -22.96
N LEU A 110 7.35 -38.25 -22.22
CA LEU A 110 7.79 -39.61 -21.85
C LEU A 110 8.27 -40.45 -23.06
N VAL A 111 7.60 -40.34 -24.22
CA VAL A 111 7.98 -41.05 -25.44
C VAL A 111 9.34 -40.57 -26.00
N ASP A 112 9.57 -39.26 -26.02
CA ASP A 112 10.81 -38.67 -26.50
C ASP A 112 11.97 -38.92 -25.51
N ALA A 113 11.66 -38.91 -24.21
CA ALA A 113 12.58 -39.27 -23.14
C ALA A 113 13.03 -40.74 -23.24
N GLN A 114 12.11 -41.66 -23.48
CA GLN A 114 12.43 -43.08 -23.72
C GLN A 114 13.29 -43.26 -24.97
N GLN A 115 12.97 -42.57 -26.07
CA GLN A 115 13.77 -42.62 -27.29
C GLN A 115 15.20 -42.08 -27.05
N ALA A 116 15.35 -40.96 -26.37
CA ALA A 116 16.67 -40.40 -26.04
C ALA A 116 17.54 -41.34 -25.18
N VAL A 117 16.93 -42.09 -24.25
CA VAL A 117 17.63 -43.11 -23.45
C VAL A 117 18.10 -44.28 -24.34
N VAL A 118 17.25 -44.74 -25.28
CA VAL A 118 17.60 -45.79 -26.25
C VAL A 118 18.71 -45.35 -27.20
N ASP A 119 18.64 -44.12 -27.72
CA ASP A 119 19.66 -43.54 -28.61
C ASP A 119 21.02 -43.36 -27.90
N ALA A 120 21.03 -43.21 -26.56
CA ALA A 120 22.24 -43.20 -25.74
C ALA A 120 22.82 -44.61 -25.44
N GLY A 121 22.23 -45.68 -25.99
CA GLY A 121 22.69 -47.05 -25.81
C GLY A 121 22.27 -47.71 -24.49
N LEU A 122 21.28 -47.14 -23.78
CA LEU A 122 20.64 -47.75 -22.62
C LEU A 122 19.34 -48.45 -23.05
N PRO A 123 19.09 -49.71 -22.67
CA PRO A 123 17.89 -50.40 -23.12
C PRO A 123 16.67 -49.89 -22.33
N VAL A 124 15.50 -49.80 -23.00
CA VAL A 124 14.31 -49.12 -22.47
C VAL A 124 13.73 -49.76 -21.20
N ASP A 125 14.05 -51.03 -20.94
CA ASP A 125 13.64 -51.79 -19.75
C ASP A 125 14.31 -51.33 -18.45
N VAL A 126 15.38 -50.52 -18.50
CA VAL A 126 15.92 -49.85 -17.31
C VAL A 126 15.06 -48.66 -16.86
N VAL A 127 14.12 -48.19 -17.70
CA VAL A 127 13.29 -47.02 -17.44
C VAL A 127 12.01 -47.42 -16.71
N GLU A 128 11.91 -47.01 -15.45
CA GLU A 128 10.66 -47.02 -14.69
C GLU A 128 10.06 -45.61 -14.66
N THR A 129 8.73 -45.52 -14.55
CA THR A 129 8.00 -44.26 -14.39
C THR A 129 7.34 -44.18 -13.03
N ALA A 130 7.33 -42.99 -12.46
CA ALA A 130 6.58 -42.65 -11.25
C ALA A 130 5.71 -41.42 -11.53
N ASP A 131 4.46 -41.47 -11.07
CA ASP A 131 3.52 -40.35 -11.22
C ASP A 131 3.94 -39.17 -10.32
N ALA A 132 3.93 -37.96 -10.88
CA ALA A 132 4.22 -36.73 -10.16
C ALA A 132 3.11 -35.69 -10.45
N PRO A 133 2.20 -35.41 -9.49
CA PRO A 133 1.19 -34.37 -9.65
C PRO A 133 1.80 -33.01 -9.96
N SER A 134 1.38 -32.38 -11.07
CA SER A 134 1.89 -31.07 -11.48
C SER A 134 0.88 -30.30 -12.33
N ALA A 135 1.08 -28.98 -12.39
CA ALA A 135 0.39 -28.06 -13.29
C ALA A 135 0.98 -28.05 -14.72
N LEU A 136 2.17 -28.63 -14.90
CA LEU A 136 2.87 -28.73 -16.18
C LEU A 136 2.21 -29.79 -17.08
N ALA A 137 2.44 -29.69 -18.39
CA ALA A 137 1.83 -30.56 -19.40
C ALA A 137 1.94 -32.06 -19.02
N ALA A 138 0.80 -32.75 -19.02
CA ALA A 138 0.74 -34.17 -18.66
C ALA A 138 1.60 -35.01 -19.61
N GLY A 139 2.34 -35.97 -19.07
CA GLY A 139 3.29 -36.78 -19.83
C GLY A 139 4.70 -36.19 -19.96
N THR A 140 4.96 -34.95 -19.50
CA THR A 140 6.30 -34.35 -19.43
C THR A 140 7.12 -34.92 -18.27
N VAL A 141 8.40 -35.24 -18.50
CA VAL A 141 9.33 -35.66 -17.44
C VAL A 141 9.77 -34.46 -16.60
N LEU A 142 9.41 -34.46 -15.32
CA LEU A 142 9.71 -33.39 -14.36
C LEU A 142 11.08 -33.59 -13.70
N ARG A 143 11.39 -34.85 -13.35
CA ARG A 143 12.63 -35.24 -12.68
C ARG A 143 13.05 -36.62 -13.16
N GLN A 144 14.36 -36.86 -13.16
CA GLN A 144 14.95 -38.18 -13.36
C GLN A 144 15.85 -38.53 -12.18
N ASP A 145 15.99 -39.83 -11.92
CA ASP A 145 16.91 -40.37 -10.94
C ASP A 145 17.55 -41.66 -11.50
N PRO A 146 18.87 -41.72 -11.73
CA PRO A 146 19.87 -40.70 -11.43
C PRO A 146 19.86 -39.51 -12.41
N VAL A 147 20.63 -38.47 -12.07
CA VAL A 147 20.77 -37.25 -12.89
C VAL A 147 21.50 -37.52 -14.22
N GLY A 148 21.25 -36.66 -15.22
CA GLY A 148 21.95 -36.72 -16.51
C GLY A 148 23.48 -36.65 -16.35
N GLY A 149 24.20 -37.31 -17.26
CA GLY A 149 25.65 -37.51 -17.18
C GLY A 149 26.09 -38.74 -16.37
N THR A 150 25.16 -39.43 -15.69
CA THR A 150 25.48 -40.65 -14.93
C THR A 150 25.85 -41.81 -15.86
N THR A 151 26.91 -42.55 -15.54
CA THR A 151 27.35 -43.74 -16.30
C THR A 151 27.08 -45.02 -15.52
N LYS A 152 27.07 -46.17 -16.22
CA LYS A 152 26.81 -47.51 -15.63
C LYS A 152 25.47 -47.59 -14.89
N VAL A 153 24.46 -46.90 -15.41
CA VAL A 153 23.09 -46.96 -14.91
C VAL A 153 22.51 -48.36 -15.09
N SER A 154 21.97 -48.94 -14.02
CA SER A 154 21.21 -50.19 -14.04
C SER A 154 19.69 -49.98 -14.02
N LYS A 155 19.25 -48.77 -13.63
CA LYS A 155 17.85 -48.37 -13.49
C LYS A 155 17.76 -46.84 -13.55
N VAL A 156 16.69 -46.34 -14.14
CA VAL A 156 16.35 -44.91 -14.26
C VAL A 156 14.88 -44.75 -13.87
N THR A 157 14.59 -43.89 -12.90
CA THR A 157 13.21 -43.53 -12.53
C THR A 157 12.88 -42.16 -13.11
N LEU A 158 11.91 -42.10 -14.02
CA LEU A 158 11.39 -40.85 -14.57
C LEU A 158 10.10 -40.46 -13.84
N TYR A 159 10.08 -39.26 -13.28
CA TYR A 159 8.92 -38.69 -12.61
C TYR A 159 8.13 -37.89 -13.64
N VAL A 160 6.96 -38.40 -14.01
CA VAL A 160 6.16 -37.92 -15.14
C VAL A 160 4.99 -37.08 -14.62
N SER A 161 4.77 -35.92 -15.24
CA SER A 161 3.65 -35.05 -14.91
C SER A 161 2.32 -35.77 -15.11
N VAL A 162 1.53 -35.84 -14.05
CA VAL A 162 0.12 -36.24 -14.08
C VAL A 162 -0.75 -35.10 -13.53
N PRO A 163 -2.04 -34.99 -13.93
CA PRO A 163 -2.93 -33.96 -13.41
C PRO A 163 -3.01 -33.97 -11.88
N GLY A 164 -2.61 -32.87 -11.26
CA GLY A 164 -2.75 -32.65 -9.81
C GLY A 164 -4.08 -32.02 -9.42
N ALA A 165 -4.27 -31.86 -8.11
CA ALA A 165 -5.31 -31.02 -7.53
C ALA A 165 -4.69 -29.86 -6.74
N VAL A 166 -5.41 -28.74 -6.63
CA VAL A 166 -5.00 -27.58 -5.83
C VAL A 166 -4.91 -28.01 -4.35
N PRO A 167 -3.75 -27.85 -3.68
CA PRO A 167 -3.61 -28.16 -2.26
C PRO A 167 -4.42 -27.18 -1.39
N ASP A 168 -4.81 -27.62 -0.20
CA ASP A 168 -5.39 -26.72 0.79
C ASP A 168 -4.28 -25.92 1.49
N LEU A 169 -4.23 -24.63 1.17
CA LEU A 169 -3.24 -23.67 1.67
C LEU A 169 -3.90 -22.52 2.46
N VAL A 170 -5.21 -22.60 2.72
CA VAL A 170 -5.94 -21.57 3.49
C VAL A 170 -5.41 -21.52 4.93
N GLY A 171 -5.19 -20.31 5.44
CA GLY A 171 -4.60 -20.10 6.77
C GLY A 171 -3.08 -20.27 6.85
N GLN A 172 -2.40 -20.65 5.76
CA GLN A 172 -0.92 -20.63 5.69
C GLN A 172 -0.40 -19.24 5.32
N THR A 173 0.92 -19.03 5.40
CA THR A 173 1.52 -17.78 4.92
C THR A 173 1.56 -17.74 3.38
N ALA A 174 1.53 -16.54 2.80
CA ALA A 174 1.65 -16.36 1.36
C ALA A 174 2.98 -16.91 0.79
N ASP A 175 4.07 -16.92 1.57
CA ASP A 175 5.37 -17.44 1.13
C ASP A 175 5.41 -18.98 1.18
N ASP A 176 4.80 -19.61 2.19
CA ASP A 176 4.63 -21.08 2.24
C ASP A 176 3.75 -21.54 1.07
N ALA A 177 2.63 -20.86 0.84
CA ALA A 177 1.71 -21.15 -0.26
C ALA A 177 2.38 -20.97 -1.65
N ARG A 178 3.15 -19.89 -1.84
CA ARG A 178 3.97 -19.69 -3.05
C ARG A 178 4.96 -20.83 -3.25
N THR A 179 5.63 -21.26 -2.18
CA THR A 179 6.61 -22.34 -2.23
C THR A 179 5.95 -23.67 -2.61
N ALA A 180 4.80 -24.00 -2.02
CA ALA A 180 4.04 -25.21 -2.33
C ALA A 180 3.55 -25.23 -3.79
N LEU A 181 3.01 -24.12 -4.29
CA LEU A 181 2.51 -24.03 -5.66
C LEU A 181 3.63 -24.08 -6.72
N LEU A 182 4.75 -23.39 -6.48
CA LEU A 182 5.92 -23.46 -7.37
C LEU A 182 6.54 -24.86 -7.43
N GLN A 183 6.52 -25.63 -6.34
CA GLN A 183 6.97 -27.04 -6.34
C GLN A 183 6.09 -27.95 -7.20
N LEU A 184 4.80 -27.63 -7.34
CA LEU A 184 3.88 -28.32 -8.25
C LEU A 184 3.96 -27.79 -9.70
N GLY A 185 4.80 -26.78 -9.97
CA GLY A 185 4.94 -26.13 -11.27
C GLY A 185 3.82 -25.16 -11.63
N ALA A 186 3.04 -24.71 -10.64
CA ALA A 186 2.01 -23.69 -10.82
C ALA A 186 2.58 -22.28 -10.58
N GLU A 187 2.20 -21.32 -11.42
CA GLU A 187 2.47 -19.90 -11.22
C GLU A 187 1.61 -19.35 -10.08
N PHE A 188 2.21 -18.47 -9.27
CA PHE A 188 1.57 -17.84 -8.11
C PHE A 188 1.21 -16.40 -8.45
N GLN A 189 -0.10 -16.11 -8.56
CA GLN A 189 -0.63 -14.75 -8.64
C GLN A 189 -1.17 -14.36 -7.27
N GLN A 190 -0.77 -13.20 -6.74
CA GLN A 190 -1.21 -12.73 -5.43
C GLN A 190 -2.16 -11.55 -5.56
N GLU A 191 -3.28 -11.64 -4.86
CA GLU A 191 -4.20 -10.53 -4.63
C GLU A 191 -4.27 -10.24 -3.13
N GLN A 192 -4.45 -8.97 -2.75
CA GLN A 192 -4.52 -8.57 -1.35
C GLN A 192 -5.89 -7.96 -1.04
N VAL A 193 -6.51 -8.43 0.03
CA VAL A 193 -7.79 -7.93 0.54
C VAL A 193 -7.65 -7.71 2.03
N PHE A 194 -8.07 -6.55 2.53
CA PHE A 194 -8.09 -6.29 3.97
C PHE A 194 -9.13 -7.18 4.65
N ASP A 195 -8.70 -8.02 5.59
CA ASP A 195 -9.56 -8.85 6.43
C ASP A 195 -9.17 -8.63 7.92
N PRO A 196 -10.04 -8.05 8.76
CA PRO A 196 -9.74 -7.81 10.17
C PRO A 196 -9.70 -9.08 11.02
N ALA A 197 -10.14 -10.23 10.50
CA ALA A 197 -10.12 -11.51 11.20
C ALA A 197 -8.83 -12.32 10.94
N ALA A 198 -8.00 -11.91 9.98
CA ALA A 198 -6.78 -12.59 9.58
C ALA A 198 -5.53 -11.72 9.78
N ALA A 199 -4.40 -12.35 10.10
CA ALA A 199 -3.12 -11.64 10.16
C ALA A 199 -2.62 -11.31 8.74
N GLU A 200 -2.00 -10.15 8.56
CA GLU A 200 -1.39 -9.75 7.29
C GLU A 200 -0.47 -10.85 6.72
N GLY A 201 -0.56 -11.12 5.42
CA GLY A 201 0.20 -12.19 4.76
C GLY A 201 -0.40 -13.59 4.88
N THR A 202 -1.53 -13.77 5.57
CA THR A 202 -2.26 -15.07 5.64
C THR A 202 -3.08 -15.31 4.38
N VAL A 203 -3.07 -16.53 3.85
CA VAL A 203 -3.92 -16.94 2.72
C VAL A 203 -5.38 -17.08 3.15
N LEU A 204 -6.26 -16.34 2.48
CA LEU A 204 -7.71 -16.35 2.68
C LEU A 204 -8.42 -17.31 1.73
N ALA A 205 -8.00 -17.33 0.46
CA ALA A 205 -8.63 -18.13 -0.59
C ALA A 205 -7.64 -18.47 -1.72
N LEU A 206 -8.01 -19.47 -2.53
CA LEU A 206 -7.34 -19.83 -3.77
C LEU A 206 -8.38 -19.97 -4.89
N ASP A 207 -8.02 -19.55 -6.10
CA ASP A 207 -8.78 -19.79 -7.32
C ASP A 207 -7.87 -20.44 -8.39
N PRO A 208 -8.16 -21.67 -8.85
CA PRO A 208 -9.25 -22.56 -8.41
C PRO A 208 -9.16 -22.99 -6.93
N ALA A 209 -10.32 -23.26 -6.32
CA ALA A 209 -10.43 -23.64 -4.92
C ALA A 209 -9.73 -24.99 -4.58
N PRO A 210 -9.32 -25.22 -3.32
CA PRO A 210 -8.71 -26.48 -2.90
C PRO A 210 -9.48 -27.74 -3.35
N GLY A 211 -8.75 -28.75 -3.82
CA GLY A 211 -9.30 -29.98 -4.39
C GLY A 211 -9.77 -29.88 -5.85
N SER A 212 -9.84 -28.67 -6.43
CA SER A 212 -10.07 -28.49 -7.88
C SER A 212 -8.86 -28.98 -8.70
N PRO A 213 -9.01 -29.25 -10.01
CA PRO A 213 -7.87 -29.56 -10.88
C PRO A 213 -6.82 -28.44 -10.83
N LEU A 214 -5.55 -28.83 -10.70
CA LEU A 214 -4.44 -27.89 -10.64
C LEU A 214 -4.19 -27.25 -12.02
N THR A 215 -4.19 -25.92 -12.07
CA THR A 215 -3.94 -25.11 -13.27
C THR A 215 -2.53 -24.52 -13.27
N SER A 216 -2.05 -24.11 -14.46
CA SER A 216 -0.72 -23.50 -14.64
C SER A 216 -0.53 -22.19 -13.88
N MET A 217 -1.62 -21.54 -13.47
CA MET A 217 -1.65 -20.33 -12.66
C MET A 217 -2.74 -20.49 -11.61
N ILE A 218 -2.44 -20.08 -10.37
CA ILE A 218 -3.35 -20.05 -9.24
C ILE A 218 -3.36 -18.63 -8.67
N THR A 219 -4.54 -18.04 -8.57
CA THR A 219 -4.72 -16.77 -7.85
C THR A 219 -4.91 -17.06 -6.37
N VAL A 220 -4.12 -16.39 -5.53
CA VAL A 220 -4.13 -16.56 -4.07
C VAL A 220 -4.52 -15.23 -3.45
N THR A 221 -5.69 -15.19 -2.82
CA THR A 221 -6.15 -14.04 -2.06
C THR A 221 -5.52 -14.08 -0.67
N VAL A 222 -4.85 -13.00 -0.30
CA VAL A 222 -4.07 -12.87 0.93
C VAL A 222 -4.60 -11.70 1.77
N ALA A 223 -4.59 -11.84 3.08
CA ALA A 223 -4.87 -10.75 4.02
C ALA A 223 -3.87 -9.60 3.80
N GLY A 224 -4.36 -8.47 3.30
CA GLY A 224 -3.60 -7.25 3.08
C GLY A 224 -3.36 -6.45 4.36
N PRO A 225 -2.51 -5.41 4.30
CA PRO A 225 -2.18 -4.58 5.45
C PRO A 225 -3.39 -3.79 5.95
N ALA A 226 -3.43 -3.57 7.26
CA ALA A 226 -4.33 -2.60 7.88
C ALA A 226 -3.77 -1.17 7.75
N ALA A 227 -4.65 -0.19 7.61
CA ALA A 227 -4.33 1.22 7.77
C ALA A 227 -5.00 1.80 9.03
N SER A 228 -4.47 2.87 9.58
CA SER A 228 -5.11 3.63 10.66
C SER A 228 -4.87 5.13 10.52
N ILE A 229 -5.78 5.92 11.10
CA ILE A 229 -5.69 7.37 11.23
C ILE A 229 -6.11 7.80 12.64
N PHE A 230 -5.51 8.85 13.18
CA PHE A 230 -5.92 9.39 14.48
C PHE A 230 -7.28 10.09 14.37
N LEU A 231 -8.15 9.97 15.38
CA LEU A 231 -9.36 10.80 15.48
C LEU A 231 -9.02 12.29 15.55
N ALA A 232 -7.83 12.63 16.04
CA ALA A 232 -7.31 13.99 16.05
C ALA A 232 -7.06 14.57 14.65
N ASP A 233 -6.93 13.73 13.62
CA ASP A 233 -6.75 14.14 12.22
C ASP A 233 -8.07 14.15 11.42
N LEU A 234 -9.17 13.63 12.00
CA LEU A 234 -10.49 13.61 11.36
C LEU A 234 -11.24 14.93 11.60
N ASN A 235 -12.09 15.32 10.66
CA ASN A 235 -13.03 16.42 10.86
C ASN A 235 -14.20 15.98 11.76
N PRO A 236 -14.42 16.60 12.94
CA PRO A 236 -15.58 16.28 13.76
C PRO A 236 -16.86 16.86 13.13
N VAL A 237 -17.93 16.06 13.10
CA VAL A 237 -19.26 16.50 12.63
C VAL A 237 -20.12 17.10 13.74
N GLU A 238 -19.75 16.89 14.99
CA GLU A 238 -20.38 17.52 16.16
C GLU A 238 -19.35 17.75 17.27
N GLY A 239 -19.44 18.91 17.93
CA GLY A 239 -18.52 19.29 18.99
C GLY A 239 -17.07 19.31 18.52
N GLY A 240 -16.18 18.76 19.35
CA GLY A 240 -14.77 18.62 19.04
C GLY A 240 -13.89 18.82 20.26
N CYS A 241 -12.90 17.94 20.39
CA CYS A 241 -11.81 18.10 21.34
C CYS A 241 -10.61 18.73 20.62
N SER A 242 -9.76 19.49 21.30
CA SER A 242 -8.57 20.08 20.67
C SER A 242 -7.50 19.02 20.44
N LYS A 243 -6.96 18.94 19.22
CA LYS A 243 -5.74 18.19 18.94
C LYS A 243 -4.55 18.86 19.64
N ASP A 244 -3.81 18.10 20.45
CA ASP A 244 -2.59 18.55 21.13
C ASP A 244 -1.72 17.35 21.55
N ASP A 245 -0.50 17.59 22.00
CA ASP A 245 0.32 16.58 22.67
C ASP A 245 0.08 16.65 24.19
N THR A 246 0.05 15.51 24.89
CA THR A 246 -0.25 15.46 26.34
C THR A 246 0.44 14.27 27.01
N SER A 247 0.60 14.32 28.33
CA SER A 247 1.00 13.19 29.16
C SER A 247 -0.23 12.66 29.93
N ILE A 248 -0.42 11.34 29.93
CA ILE A 248 -1.48 10.66 30.70
C ILE A 248 -0.80 9.67 31.64
N ASN A 249 -0.91 9.88 32.95
CA ASN A 249 -0.30 9.02 33.96
C ASN A 249 1.21 8.83 33.75
N GLY A 250 1.91 9.93 33.43
CA GLY A 250 3.36 9.97 33.21
C GLY A 250 3.83 9.38 31.87
N THR A 251 2.93 9.07 30.94
CA THR A 251 3.26 8.58 29.58
C THR A 251 2.87 9.61 28.54
N ASP A 252 3.77 9.97 27.64
CA ASP A 252 3.53 10.98 26.59
C ASP A 252 2.78 10.38 25.38
N PHE A 253 1.70 11.07 24.97
CA PHE A 253 0.85 10.72 23.84
C PHE A 253 0.78 11.89 22.84
N PRO A 254 1.51 11.83 21.72
CA PRO A 254 1.41 12.83 20.67
C PRO A 254 0.14 12.64 19.82
N ASN A 255 -0.38 13.71 19.21
CA ASN A 255 -1.63 13.73 18.43
C ASN A 255 -2.85 13.24 19.24
N SER A 256 -2.93 13.63 20.50
CA SER A 256 -4.05 13.30 21.39
C SER A 256 -5.24 14.25 21.17
N LEU A 257 -6.43 13.81 21.59
CA LEU A 257 -7.59 14.68 21.74
C LEU A 257 -7.73 15.11 23.20
N LEU A 258 -7.78 16.42 23.44
CA LEU A 258 -8.01 17.02 24.75
C LEU A 258 -9.41 17.64 24.83
N CYS A 259 -10.25 17.04 25.64
CA CYS A 259 -11.68 17.32 25.78
C CYS A 259 -11.95 18.05 27.11
N GLY A 260 -12.41 19.30 27.06
CA GLY A 260 -12.76 20.06 28.26
C GLY A 260 -14.06 19.55 28.89
N ALA A 261 -13.95 18.80 30.00
CA ALA A 261 -15.10 18.21 30.67
C ALA A 261 -15.78 19.19 31.63
N SER A 262 -17.11 19.14 31.70
CA SER A 262 -17.93 19.93 32.64
C SER A 262 -18.98 19.03 33.29
N SER A 263 -19.74 19.53 34.27
CA SER A 263 -20.89 18.79 34.83
C SER A 263 -22.03 18.55 33.84
N TYR A 264 -22.03 19.23 32.68
CA TYR A 264 -22.89 18.93 31.54
C TYR A 264 -22.21 17.94 30.61
N GLU A 265 -22.99 17.03 30.04
CA GLU A 265 -22.55 16.10 29.00
C GLU A 265 -22.23 16.85 27.70
N SER A 266 -21.00 16.65 27.23
CA SER A 266 -20.50 17.12 25.94
C SER A 266 -20.29 15.94 25.03
N THR A 267 -20.43 16.14 23.71
CA THR A 267 -20.19 15.13 22.69
C THR A 267 -19.14 15.61 21.70
N ALA A 268 -18.20 14.74 21.32
CA ALA A 268 -17.41 14.86 20.10
C ALA A 268 -17.80 13.71 19.16
N ALA A 269 -18.16 14.00 17.91
CA ALA A 269 -18.63 12.98 16.96
C ALA A 269 -17.87 13.01 15.63
N TYR A 270 -17.61 11.83 15.10
CA TYR A 270 -16.84 11.60 13.88
C TYR A 270 -17.61 10.65 12.95
N LEU A 271 -17.60 10.95 11.65
CA LEU A 271 -18.02 9.97 10.64
C LEU A 271 -16.86 9.02 10.35
N VAL A 272 -17.16 7.74 10.38
CA VAL A 272 -16.23 6.64 10.10
C VAL A 272 -16.73 5.74 8.97
N ASP A 273 -17.81 6.18 8.29
CA ASP A 273 -18.33 5.77 6.98
C ASP A 273 -18.41 4.26 6.69
N ARG A 274 -18.49 3.43 7.73
CA ARG A 274 -18.50 1.95 7.67
C ARG A 274 -17.20 1.35 7.11
N VAL A 275 -16.15 2.15 6.99
CA VAL A 275 -14.84 1.75 6.44
C VAL A 275 -13.83 1.32 7.51
N THR A 276 -14.21 1.41 8.78
CA THR A 276 -13.37 1.07 9.94
C THR A 276 -13.84 -0.23 10.61
N THR A 277 -12.94 -0.86 11.36
CA THR A 277 -13.17 -2.14 12.06
C THR A 277 -12.89 -2.06 13.56
N SER A 278 -11.95 -1.23 13.98
CA SER A 278 -11.73 -0.90 15.40
C SER A 278 -11.50 0.59 15.61
N LEU A 279 -11.81 1.03 16.83
CA LEU A 279 -11.37 2.26 17.45
C LEU A 279 -10.58 1.90 18.72
N ASP A 280 -9.29 2.21 18.71
CA ASP A 280 -8.34 1.92 19.79
C ASP A 280 -7.87 3.23 20.42
N MET A 281 -7.88 3.34 21.74
CA MET A 281 -7.43 4.56 22.45
C MET A 281 -7.00 4.29 23.89
N THR A 282 -6.11 5.13 24.42
CA THR A 282 -5.82 5.26 25.85
C THR A 282 -6.64 6.43 26.42
N VAL A 283 -7.61 6.12 27.28
CA VAL A 283 -8.46 7.11 27.95
C VAL A 283 -7.84 7.46 29.30
N GLY A 284 -7.75 8.75 29.62
CA GLY A 284 -7.35 9.19 30.96
C GLY A 284 -7.55 10.68 31.17
N ILE A 285 -6.94 11.21 32.22
CA ILE A 285 -6.90 12.64 32.51
C ILE A 285 -5.52 13.16 32.13
N SER A 286 -5.46 14.32 31.48
CA SER A 286 -4.20 15.03 31.16
C SER A 286 -3.47 15.41 32.46
N ASP A 287 -2.18 15.11 32.57
CA ASP A 287 -1.36 15.30 33.79
C ASP A 287 -1.22 16.78 34.23
N ASP A 288 -1.72 17.74 33.44
CA ASP A 288 -1.82 19.17 33.77
C ASP A 288 -3.15 19.58 34.44
N SER A 289 -4.04 18.62 34.71
CA SER A 289 -5.36 18.84 35.35
C SER A 289 -5.31 18.85 36.88
N ASP A 290 -6.39 19.27 37.53
CA ASP A 290 -6.53 19.16 38.99
C ASP A 290 -6.62 17.69 39.45
N THR A 291 -6.15 17.39 40.66
CA THR A 291 -6.04 16.00 41.16
C THR A 291 -7.35 15.38 41.66
N ASP A 292 -8.40 16.19 41.81
CA ASP A 292 -9.76 15.82 42.19
C ASP A 292 -10.74 15.79 41.01
N VAL A 293 -10.24 15.95 39.77
CA VAL A 293 -11.05 15.73 38.57
C VAL A 293 -11.29 14.23 38.34
N SER A 294 -12.52 13.88 37.98
CA SER A 294 -12.86 12.60 37.39
C SER A 294 -13.85 12.80 36.25
N VAL A 295 -13.75 11.99 35.20
CA VAL A 295 -14.58 12.09 34.00
C VAL A 295 -15.20 10.72 33.71
N ARG A 296 -16.49 10.73 33.42
CA ARG A 296 -17.17 9.62 32.75
C ARG A 296 -17.12 9.87 31.25
N MET A 297 -16.65 8.88 30.51
CA MET A 297 -16.68 8.85 29.04
C MET A 297 -17.50 7.64 28.57
N VAL A 298 -18.36 7.85 27.58
CA VAL A 298 -19.12 6.80 26.90
C VAL A 298 -18.83 6.88 25.40
N VAL A 299 -18.41 5.76 24.80
CA VAL A 299 -18.30 5.64 23.34
C VAL A 299 -19.59 5.06 22.81
N LEU A 300 -20.19 5.71 21.81
CA LEU A 300 -21.37 5.23 21.11
C LEU A 300 -21.04 4.96 19.64
N ALA A 301 -21.61 3.88 19.12
CA ALA A 301 -21.58 3.51 17.71
C ALA A 301 -23.00 3.60 17.16
N ASP A 302 -23.24 4.49 16.18
CA ASP A 302 -24.57 4.79 15.63
C ASP A 302 -25.63 5.04 16.74
N GLY A 303 -25.24 5.84 17.75
CA GLY A 303 -26.08 6.19 18.90
C GLY A 303 -26.29 5.07 19.94
N ARG A 304 -25.59 3.94 19.84
CA ARG A 304 -25.63 2.84 20.83
C ARG A 304 -24.37 2.82 21.68
N PRO A 305 -24.45 2.85 23.02
CA PRO A 305 -23.28 2.77 23.87
C PRO A 305 -22.57 1.42 23.72
N VAL A 306 -21.28 1.45 23.40
CA VAL A 306 -20.42 0.29 23.15
C VAL A 306 -19.24 0.19 24.14
N ALA A 307 -18.83 1.30 24.75
CA ALA A 307 -17.90 1.31 25.87
C ALA A 307 -18.25 2.41 26.87
N SER A 308 -17.92 2.19 28.15
CA SER A 308 -18.07 3.18 29.22
C SER A 308 -16.86 3.11 30.15
N VAL A 309 -16.29 4.28 30.44
CA VAL A 309 -15.03 4.45 31.16
C VAL A 309 -15.16 5.60 32.15
N ASP A 310 -15.05 5.30 33.43
CA ASP A 310 -14.77 6.30 34.47
C ASP A 310 -13.25 6.36 34.69
N VAL A 311 -12.67 7.55 34.69
CA VAL A 311 -11.24 7.82 34.96
C VAL A 311 -11.06 9.04 35.85
N GLY A 312 -10.17 8.95 36.84
CA GLY A 312 -9.69 10.07 37.65
C GLY A 312 -8.27 10.51 37.29
N TYR A 313 -7.78 11.58 37.92
CA TYR A 313 -6.37 11.98 37.82
C TYR A 313 -5.41 10.82 38.17
N GLY A 314 -4.31 10.69 37.42
CA GLY A 314 -3.34 9.61 37.61
C GLY A 314 -3.86 8.21 37.25
N GLN A 315 -4.98 8.12 36.50
CA GLN A 315 -5.51 6.88 35.97
C GLN A 315 -5.57 6.93 34.43
N SER A 316 -5.25 5.80 33.82
CA SER A 316 -5.43 5.56 32.39
C SER A 316 -6.02 4.17 32.15
N ARG A 317 -6.79 4.04 31.07
CA ARG A 317 -7.40 2.78 30.63
C ARG A 317 -7.32 2.69 29.10
N GLU A 318 -6.68 1.65 28.61
CA GLU A 318 -6.76 1.29 27.19
C GLU A 318 -8.12 0.66 26.90
N ILE A 319 -8.75 1.07 25.80
CA ILE A 319 -9.96 0.45 25.27
C ILE A 319 -9.80 0.20 23.77
N SER A 320 -10.40 -0.91 23.34
CA SER A 320 -10.61 -1.25 21.93
C SER A 320 -12.10 -1.45 21.72
N VAL A 321 -12.66 -0.76 20.74
CA VAL A 321 -14.10 -0.73 20.43
C VAL A 321 -14.29 -1.22 18.99
N PRO A 322 -15.10 -2.25 18.74
CA PRO A 322 -15.38 -2.68 17.37
C PRO A 322 -16.22 -1.63 16.63
N THR A 323 -15.75 -1.19 15.46
CA THR A 323 -16.43 -0.20 14.60
C THR A 323 -16.86 -0.76 13.25
N SER A 324 -16.77 -2.07 13.04
CA SER A 324 -17.25 -2.76 11.84
C SER A 324 -18.70 -2.37 11.50
N ASN A 325 -18.91 -1.83 10.29
CA ASN A 325 -20.21 -1.37 9.78
C ASN A 325 -20.86 -0.20 10.56
N VAL A 326 -20.10 0.50 11.41
CA VAL A 326 -20.54 1.73 12.10
C VAL A 326 -20.40 2.93 11.16
N LEU A 327 -21.41 3.81 11.10
CA LEU A 327 -21.33 5.05 10.32
C LEU A 327 -20.74 6.20 11.14
N ARG A 328 -21.16 6.34 12.40
CA ARG A 328 -20.81 7.46 13.28
C ARG A 328 -20.33 6.94 14.62
N VAL A 329 -19.17 7.43 15.06
CA VAL A 329 -18.69 7.29 16.43
C VAL A 329 -18.95 8.57 17.18
N GLU A 330 -19.47 8.45 18.41
CA GLU A 330 -19.67 9.56 19.34
C GLU A 330 -18.90 9.26 20.63
N ILE A 331 -18.26 10.29 21.17
CA ILE A 331 -17.59 10.26 22.46
C ILE A 331 -18.32 11.26 23.34
N GLN A 332 -19.22 10.76 24.18
CA GLN A 332 -19.89 11.52 25.21
C GLN A 332 -19.01 11.57 26.45
N TYR A 333 -18.90 12.74 27.09
CA TYR A 333 -18.12 12.92 28.30
C TYR A 333 -18.69 13.98 29.24
N SER A 334 -18.60 13.71 30.55
CA SER A 334 -18.97 14.65 31.62
C SER A 334 -18.06 14.48 32.84
N SER A 335 -17.75 15.59 33.51
CA SER A 335 -17.08 15.58 34.80
C SER A 335 -18.00 14.98 35.87
N THR A 336 -17.44 14.10 36.68
CA THR A 336 -18.05 13.48 37.86
C THR A 336 -17.36 13.92 39.16
N GLY A 337 -16.30 14.73 39.06
CA GLY A 337 -15.53 15.26 40.19
C GLY A 337 -15.74 16.76 40.40
N GLU A 338 -15.08 17.32 41.42
CA GLU A 338 -15.17 18.75 41.77
C GLU A 338 -14.05 19.60 41.12
N GLY A 339 -12.96 18.97 40.69
CA GLY A 339 -11.82 19.61 40.03
C GLY A 339 -12.04 19.99 38.57
N SER A 340 -11.17 20.86 38.05
CA SER A 340 -11.11 21.22 36.63
C SER A 340 -10.05 20.41 35.89
N GLY A 341 -10.33 20.03 34.64
CA GLY A 341 -9.39 19.19 33.90
C GLY A 341 -9.81 18.85 32.48
N ARG A 342 -8.92 18.16 31.79
CA ARG A 342 -9.09 17.72 30.41
C ARG A 342 -9.08 16.20 30.34
N LEU A 343 -10.16 15.62 29.84
CA LEU A 343 -10.18 14.23 29.39
C LEU A 343 -9.23 14.14 28.20
N ALA A 344 -8.28 13.21 28.27
CA ALA A 344 -7.27 12.98 27.26
C ALA A 344 -7.52 11.61 26.60
N LEU A 345 -7.58 11.62 25.27
CA LEU A 345 -7.67 10.42 24.44
C LEU A 345 -6.32 10.26 23.70
N GLY A 346 -5.39 9.59 24.36
CA GLY A 346 -4.07 9.26 23.83
C GLY A 346 -4.16 8.15 22.78
N ASN A 347 -3.38 8.26 21.70
CA ASN A 347 -3.35 7.28 20.60
C ASN A 347 -4.72 6.93 20.00
N ALA A 348 -5.74 7.79 20.13
CA ALA A 348 -7.08 7.53 19.63
C ALA A 348 -7.09 7.38 18.10
N ARG A 349 -7.26 6.15 17.61
CA ARG A 349 -7.14 5.78 16.20
C ARG A 349 -8.30 4.91 15.75
N VAL A 350 -8.79 5.13 14.53
CA VAL A 350 -9.57 4.13 13.81
C VAL A 350 -8.69 3.33 12.87
N THR A 351 -8.97 2.03 12.76
CA THR A 351 -8.27 1.07 11.89
C THR A 351 -9.24 0.51 10.85
N GLY A 352 -8.76 0.24 9.64
CA GLY A 352 -9.57 -0.28 8.53
C GLY A 352 -8.73 -0.62 7.29
N SER A 353 -9.37 -0.76 6.13
CA SER A 353 -8.65 -0.98 4.86
C SER A 353 -7.88 0.29 4.44
N PRO A 354 -6.76 0.17 3.70
CA PRO A 354 -6.02 1.34 3.20
C PRO A 354 -6.88 2.31 2.38
N GLU A 355 -7.69 1.78 1.46
CA GLU A 355 -8.61 2.58 0.65
C GLU A 355 -9.68 3.25 1.52
N GLY A 356 -10.28 2.48 2.45
CA GLY A 356 -11.31 2.95 3.36
C GLY A 356 -10.82 4.08 4.26
N ILE A 357 -9.70 3.90 4.95
CA ILE A 357 -9.08 4.94 5.79
C ILE A 357 -8.70 6.18 4.98
N SER A 358 -8.24 6.01 3.72
CA SER A 358 -7.92 7.14 2.84
C SER A 358 -9.15 7.92 2.33
N SER A 359 -10.35 7.39 2.52
CA SER A 359 -11.62 8.02 2.11
C SER A 359 -12.31 8.86 3.20
N LEU A 360 -11.80 8.81 4.44
CA LEU A 360 -12.35 9.57 5.57
C LEU A 360 -12.08 11.08 5.43
N ASP A 361 -12.96 11.89 6.03
CA ASP A 361 -12.84 13.35 6.03
C ASP A 361 -11.80 13.84 7.06
N THR A 362 -10.72 14.46 6.58
CA THR A 362 -9.54 14.86 7.39
C THR A 362 -9.33 16.37 7.41
N GLN A 363 -8.71 16.86 8.50
CA GLN A 363 -8.29 18.25 8.68
C GLN A 363 -7.15 18.68 7.73
#